data_AF-B0EHA2-F1
#
_entry.id   AF-B0EHA2-F1
#
_cell.length_a   1.000
_cell.length_b   1.000
_cell.length_c   1.000
_cell.angle_alpha   90.00
_cell.angle_beta   90.00
_cell.angle_gamma   90.00
#
_symmetry.space_group_name_H-M   'P 1'
#
loop_
_entity.id
_entity.type
_entity.pdbx_description
1 polymer ?
#
loop_
_entity_poly.entity_id
_entity_poly.type
_entity_poly.pdbx_seq_one_letter_code
_entity_poly.pdbx_strand_id
1 'polypeptide(L)'
;MNQTPQLCIYLQHPICQIIHSTATQFHIHKALQKYENLSHRIFLSVLFAYCNTFFSGIIFDYQVNTSLYIMVVHTSIAFILESNVIFSLLQRYILIDDMCLAVKAMRAGCSAFLSFSEKHFSGSHFLICAVYALFKSHGSDVYGLIIRYCLGIPVKPFRLFIPMSFINEIPFLIVLHFTIPYMNNIHKTLFIITFDITTIINIVLSNHTEKSMQDYALDYLVKVLKHYKKN
;
A
#
# COMPACT_ATOMS: atom_id res chain seq x y z
N MET A 1 -6.27 -20.85 16.88
CA MET A 1 -5.40 -19.80 17.45
C MET A 1 -4.91 -18.89 16.32
N ASN A 2 -5.18 -17.59 16.39
CA ASN A 2 -4.78 -16.63 15.36
C ASN A 2 -3.28 -16.28 15.51
N GLN A 3 -2.40 -17.15 15.01
CA GLN A 3 -0.97 -16.87 14.98
C GLN A 3 -0.66 -15.86 13.88
N THR A 4 0.09 -14.81 14.23
CA THR A 4 0.63 -13.81 13.32
C THR A 4 1.69 -14.45 12.42
N PRO A 5 1.57 -14.31 11.08
CA PRO A 5 2.57 -14.84 10.15
C PRO A 5 3.96 -14.26 10.41
N GLN A 6 5.00 -15.10 10.28
CA GLN A 6 6.39 -14.69 10.53
C GLN A 6 6.83 -13.52 9.64
N LEU A 7 6.38 -13.48 8.39
CA LEU A 7 6.64 -12.38 7.47
C LEU A 7 6.12 -11.04 8.01
N CYS A 8 4.93 -11.02 8.60
CA CYS A 8 4.37 -9.81 9.18
C CYS A 8 5.21 -9.31 10.36
N ILE A 9 5.76 -10.22 11.16
CA ILE A 9 6.66 -9.89 12.28
C ILE A 9 7.97 -9.31 11.74
N TYR A 10 8.54 -9.93 10.71
CA TYR A 10 9.77 -9.45 10.08
C TYR A 10 9.60 -8.03 9.49
N LEU A 11 8.46 -7.74 8.84
CA LEU A 11 8.18 -6.42 8.30
C LEU A 11 7.93 -5.34 9.36
N GLN A 12 7.68 -5.73 10.61
CA GLN A 12 7.63 -4.81 11.75
C GLN A 12 9.00 -4.50 12.35
N HIS A 13 10.07 -5.16 11.87
CA HIS A 13 11.43 -4.89 12.32
C HIS A 13 11.83 -3.43 12.06
N PRO A 14 12.57 -2.76 12.98
CA PRO A 14 12.99 -1.36 12.84
C PRO A 14 13.61 -1.00 11.49
N ILE A 15 14.44 -1.89 10.95
CA ILE A 15 15.10 -1.68 9.64
C ILE A 15 14.05 -1.63 8.52
N CYS A 16 13.10 -2.57 8.49
CA CYS A 16 12.01 -2.56 7.51
C CYS A 16 11.11 -1.34 7.67
N GLN A 17 10.90 -0.87 8.91
CA GLN A 17 10.18 0.38 9.17
C GLN A 17 10.91 1.58 8.57
N ILE A 18 12.24 1.67 8.73
CA ILE A 18 13.04 2.75 8.14
C ILE A 18 12.95 2.70 6.62
N ILE A 19 13.16 1.53 6.00
CA ILE A 19 13.08 1.37 4.54
C ILE A 19 11.70 1.78 4.02
N HIS A 20 10.62 1.30 4.66
CA HIS A 20 9.26 1.68 4.31
C HIS A 20 9.00 3.18 4.46
N SER A 21 9.55 3.78 5.52
CA SER A 21 9.39 5.20 5.79
C SER A 21 10.15 6.03 4.75
N THR A 22 11.36 5.61 4.36
CA THR A 22 12.14 6.22 3.27
C THR A 22 11.39 6.13 1.95
N ALA A 23 10.88 4.94 1.60
CA ALA A 23 10.06 4.73 0.42
C ALA A 23 8.85 5.68 0.38
N THR A 24 8.08 5.70 1.46
CA THR A 24 6.87 6.51 1.56
C THR A 24 7.18 8.00 1.50
N GLN A 25 8.15 8.45 2.29
CA GLN A 25 8.53 9.86 2.35
C GLN A 25 9.20 10.33 1.05
N PHE A 26 9.91 9.48 0.33
CA PHE A 26 10.51 9.83 -0.96
C PHE A 26 9.46 10.22 -2.00
N HIS A 27 8.40 9.41 -2.16
CA HIS A 27 7.31 9.73 -3.08
C HIS A 27 6.51 10.96 -2.64
N ILE A 28 6.28 11.12 -1.34
CA ILE A 28 5.57 12.31 -0.82
C ILE A 28 6.41 13.56 -1.04
N HIS A 29 7.70 13.52 -0.70
CA HIS A 29 8.62 14.64 -0.86
C HIS A 29 8.64 15.11 -2.32
N LYS A 30 8.78 14.20 -3.29
CA LYS A 30 8.71 14.53 -4.74
C LYS A 30 7.45 15.32 -5.12
N ALA A 31 6.30 15.01 -4.51
CA ALA A 31 5.05 15.73 -4.75
C ALA A 31 4.95 17.09 -4.02
N LEU A 32 5.70 17.27 -2.93
CA LEU A 32 5.70 18.46 -2.08
C LEU A 32 6.80 19.48 -2.45
N GLN A 33 7.75 19.15 -3.33
CA GLN A 33 8.83 20.08 -3.74
C GLN A 33 8.35 21.42 -4.31
N LYS A 34 7.12 21.47 -4.81
CA LYS A 34 6.47 22.70 -5.31
C LYS A 34 6.16 23.73 -4.21
N TYR A 35 6.17 23.35 -2.93
CA TYR A 35 5.94 24.27 -1.82
C TYR A 35 7.27 24.84 -1.34
N GLU A 36 7.35 26.16 -1.12
CA GLU A 36 8.60 26.84 -0.73
C GLU A 36 8.96 26.65 0.75
N ASN A 37 7.95 26.63 1.63
CA ASN A 37 8.15 26.60 3.07
C ASN A 37 8.51 25.19 3.58
N LEU A 38 9.71 25.06 4.15
CA LEU A 38 10.24 23.83 4.74
C LEU A 38 9.32 23.22 5.81
N SER A 39 8.87 24.05 6.76
CA SER A 39 7.97 23.61 7.85
C SER A 39 6.65 23.06 7.30
N HIS A 40 6.13 23.68 6.25
CA HIS A 40 4.91 23.24 5.58
C HIS A 40 5.13 21.91 4.85
N ARG A 41 6.26 21.75 4.13
CA ARG A 41 6.60 20.47 3.48
C ARG A 41 6.70 19.35 4.50
N ILE A 42 7.44 19.53 5.59
CA ILE A 42 7.60 18.50 6.63
C ILE A 42 6.25 18.14 7.25
N PHE A 43 5.44 19.14 7.63
CA PHE A 43 4.12 18.92 8.20
C PHE A 43 3.21 18.11 7.27
N LEU A 44 3.14 18.49 5.99
CA LEU A 44 2.38 17.75 4.99
C LEU A 44 2.94 16.35 4.77
N SER A 45 4.26 16.19 4.75
CA SER A 45 4.92 14.90 4.54
C SER A 45 4.56 13.89 5.63
N VAL A 46 4.57 14.36 6.88
CA VAL A 46 4.12 13.60 8.05
C VAL A 46 2.62 13.31 7.93
N LEU A 47 1.78 14.31 7.68
CA LEU A 47 0.32 14.14 7.55
C LEU A 47 -0.06 13.10 6.48
N PHE A 48 0.55 13.17 5.29
CA PHE A 48 0.33 12.19 4.22
C PHE A 48 0.83 10.79 4.58
N ALA A 49 1.93 10.66 5.33
CA ALA A 49 2.37 9.35 5.82
C ALA A 49 1.43 8.76 6.88
N TYR A 50 0.81 9.60 7.73
CA TYR A 50 -0.11 9.16 8.79
C TYR A 50 -1.57 9.07 8.37
N CYS A 51 -1.94 9.58 7.20
CA CYS A 51 -3.34 9.71 6.82
C CYS A 51 -4.11 8.39 6.93
N ASN A 52 -3.51 7.28 6.50
CA ASN A 52 -4.15 5.98 6.59
C ASN A 52 -4.43 5.56 8.04
N THR A 53 -3.40 5.56 8.89
CA THR A 53 -3.55 5.19 10.30
C THR A 53 -4.55 6.11 11.01
N PHE A 54 -4.49 7.42 10.73
CA PHE A 54 -5.36 8.42 11.33
C PHE A 54 -6.82 8.22 10.92
N PHE A 55 -7.12 8.24 9.62
CA PHE A 55 -8.50 8.14 9.14
C PHE A 55 -9.09 6.75 9.37
N SER A 56 -8.32 5.68 9.11
CA SER A 56 -8.81 4.32 9.38
C SER A 56 -9.02 4.08 10.89
N GLY A 57 -8.19 4.68 11.74
CA GLY A 57 -8.38 4.64 13.20
C GLY A 57 -9.65 5.36 13.65
N ILE A 58 -9.94 6.53 13.09
CA ILE A 58 -11.17 7.28 13.40
C ILE A 58 -12.41 6.56 12.86
N ILE A 59 -12.38 6.11 11.61
CA ILE A 59 -13.56 5.57 10.91
C ILE A 59 -13.95 4.19 11.43
N PHE A 60 -12.96 3.32 11.67
CA PHE A 60 -13.23 1.91 11.95
C PHE A 60 -12.96 1.49 13.39
N ASP A 61 -11.97 2.12 14.05
CA ASP A 61 -11.54 1.70 15.39
C ASP A 61 -11.96 2.69 16.48
N TYR A 62 -12.49 3.86 16.10
CA TYR A 62 -12.82 4.98 16.99
C TYR A 62 -11.65 5.44 17.88
N GLN A 63 -10.42 5.10 17.50
CA GLN A 63 -9.20 5.46 18.21
C GLN A 63 -8.01 5.52 17.23
N VAL A 64 -7.10 6.46 17.45
CA VAL A 64 -5.87 6.58 16.66
C VAL A 64 -4.70 6.00 17.46
N ASN A 65 -4.42 4.72 17.27
CA ASN A 65 -3.26 4.06 17.87
C ASN A 65 -2.05 4.19 16.93
N THR A 66 -1.25 5.24 17.15
CA THR A 66 0.00 5.44 16.40
C THR A 66 1.19 5.35 17.35
N SER A 67 2.15 4.49 17.01
CA SER A 67 3.41 4.42 17.74
C SER A 67 4.22 5.71 17.54
N LEU A 68 4.61 6.35 18.64
CA LEU A 68 5.51 7.51 18.62
C LEU A 68 6.81 7.22 17.87
N TYR A 69 7.33 6.00 17.96
CA TYR A 69 8.51 5.58 17.22
C TYR A 69 8.32 5.73 15.70
N ILE A 70 7.18 5.28 15.18
CA ILE A 70 6.86 5.41 13.75
C ILE A 70 6.80 6.90 13.38
N MET A 71 6.16 7.73 14.22
CA MET A 71 6.08 9.20 14.08
C MET A 71 7.44 9.87 13.94
N VAL A 72 8.35 9.51 14.85
CA VAL A 72 9.72 10.03 14.84
C VAL A 72 10.44 9.60 13.55
N VAL A 73 10.36 8.31 13.17
CA VAL A 73 11.05 7.80 11.98
C VAL A 73 10.60 8.51 10.70
N HIS A 74 9.30 8.67 10.46
CA HIS A 74 8.81 9.39 9.28
C HIS A 74 9.21 10.86 9.29
N THR A 75 9.18 11.52 10.45
CA THR A 75 9.56 12.93 10.58
C THR A 75 11.05 13.12 10.32
N SER A 76 11.91 12.26 10.89
CA SER A 76 13.35 12.30 10.67
C SER A 76 13.70 12.08 9.20
N ILE A 77 13.05 11.12 8.54
CA ILE A 77 13.28 10.85 7.12
C ILE A 77 12.78 12.01 6.25
N ALA A 78 11.62 12.59 6.57
CA ALA A 78 11.14 13.78 5.86
C ALA A 78 12.16 14.92 5.93
N PHE A 79 12.77 15.16 7.11
CA PHE A 79 13.83 16.15 7.27
C PHE A 79 15.10 15.81 6.48
N ILE A 80 15.52 14.54 6.50
CA ILE A 80 16.71 14.07 5.76
C ILE A 80 16.54 14.30 4.24
N LEU A 81 15.34 14.07 3.71
CA LEU A 81 15.03 14.24 2.28
C LEU A 81 15.05 15.69 1.81
N GLU A 82 15.02 16.67 2.72
CA GLU A 82 15.20 18.09 2.38
C GLU A 82 16.65 18.42 1.99
N SER A 83 17.60 17.52 2.28
CA SER A 83 18.95 17.61 1.76
C SER A 83 18.98 17.26 0.27
N ASN A 84 19.30 18.24 -0.57
CA ASN A 84 19.45 18.07 -2.02
C ASN A 84 20.42 16.94 -2.41
N VAL A 85 21.47 16.72 -1.63
CA VAL A 85 22.45 15.65 -1.89
C VAL A 85 21.81 14.26 -1.72
N ILE A 86 21.04 14.07 -0.64
CA ILE A 86 20.42 12.79 -0.34
C ILE A 86 19.26 12.52 -1.31
N PHE A 87 18.44 13.55 -1.56
CA PHE A 87 17.34 13.43 -2.51
C PHE A 87 17.83 13.10 -3.93
N SER A 88 18.83 13.81 -4.44
CA SER A 88 19.39 13.54 -5.77
C SER A 88 20.03 12.15 -5.86
N LEU A 89 20.67 11.69 -4.79
CA LEU A 89 21.21 10.33 -4.71
C LEU A 89 20.10 9.28 -4.83
N LEU A 90 19.00 9.42 -4.08
CA LEU A 90 17.87 8.49 -4.16
C LEU A 90 17.19 8.54 -5.54
N GLN A 91 17.04 9.73 -6.11
CA GLN A 91 16.43 9.90 -7.44
C GLN A 91 17.26 9.30 -8.57
N ARG A 92 18.60 9.23 -8.41
CA ARG A 92 19.49 8.70 -9.44
C ARG A 92 19.34 7.19 -9.67
N TYR A 93 18.86 6.44 -8.68
CA TYR A 93 18.77 4.98 -8.77
C TYR A 93 17.33 4.53 -8.95
N ILE A 94 16.94 4.22 -10.20
CA ILE A 94 15.62 3.66 -10.54
C ILE A 94 15.28 2.40 -9.72
N LEU A 95 16.29 1.56 -9.46
CA LEU A 95 16.14 0.35 -8.64
C LEU A 95 15.71 0.67 -7.19
N ILE A 96 16.07 1.83 -6.65
CA ILE A 96 15.64 2.22 -5.30
C ILE A 96 14.15 2.52 -5.30
N ASP A 97 13.61 3.17 -6.34
CA ASP A 97 12.17 3.45 -6.48
C ASP A 97 11.36 2.15 -6.56
N ASP A 98 11.81 1.19 -7.38
CA ASP A 98 11.17 -0.12 -7.51
C ASP A 98 11.23 -0.92 -6.20
N MET A 99 12.37 -0.91 -5.49
CA MET A 99 12.50 -1.56 -4.17
C MET A 99 11.62 -0.89 -3.10
N CYS A 100 11.51 0.44 -3.14
CA CYS A 100 10.66 1.22 -2.25
C CYS A 100 9.18 0.86 -2.45
N LEU A 101 8.74 0.79 -3.70
CA LEU A 101 7.40 0.36 -4.06
C LEU A 101 7.14 -1.08 -3.65
N ALA A 102 8.13 -1.97 -3.80
CA ALA A 102 7.99 -3.36 -3.40
C ALA A 102 7.79 -3.51 -1.89
N VAL A 103 8.59 -2.80 -1.08
CA VAL A 103 8.43 -2.81 0.39
C VAL A 103 7.10 -2.21 0.82
N LYS A 104 6.63 -1.14 0.15
CA LYS A 104 5.30 -0.57 0.39
C LYS A 104 4.20 -1.60 0.09
N ALA A 105 4.30 -2.33 -1.02
CA ALA A 105 3.35 -3.36 -1.41
C ALA A 105 3.31 -4.53 -0.41
N MET A 106 4.47 -5.07 -0.01
CA MET A 106 4.54 -6.15 0.98
C MET A 106 3.89 -5.78 2.32
N ARG A 107 4.12 -4.52 2.75
CA ARG A 107 3.52 -4.04 3.99
C ARG A 107 2.01 -3.86 3.86
N ALA A 108 1.52 -3.39 2.72
CA ALA A 108 0.09 -3.29 2.44
C ALA A 108 -0.57 -4.68 2.46
N GLY A 109 0.03 -5.69 1.83
CA GLY A 109 -0.49 -7.06 1.83
C GLY A 109 -0.53 -7.70 3.22
N CYS A 110 0.53 -7.51 4.02
CA CYS A 110 0.52 -7.91 5.42
C CYS A 110 -0.56 -7.18 6.22
N SER A 111 -0.73 -5.88 6.02
CA SER A 111 -1.76 -5.09 6.70
C SER A 111 -3.17 -5.54 6.31
N ALA A 112 -3.42 -5.81 5.03
CA ALA A 112 -4.68 -6.36 4.53
C ALA A 112 -4.97 -7.72 5.19
N PHE A 113 -4.01 -8.64 5.16
CA PHE A 113 -4.15 -9.96 5.75
C PHE A 113 -4.48 -9.89 7.25
N LEU A 114 -3.72 -9.12 8.02
CA LEU A 114 -3.91 -9.02 9.47
C LEU A 114 -5.27 -8.39 9.81
N SER A 115 -5.62 -7.29 9.15
CA SER A 115 -6.87 -6.57 9.37
C SER A 115 -8.09 -7.42 8.98
N PHE A 116 -8.00 -8.13 7.86
CA PHE A 116 -9.04 -9.07 7.43
C PHE A 116 -9.19 -10.20 8.46
N SER A 117 -8.08 -10.82 8.85
CA SER A 117 -8.06 -11.93 9.82
C SER A 117 -8.68 -11.52 11.16
N GLU A 118 -8.31 -10.34 11.66
CA GLU A 118 -8.84 -9.79 12.91
C GLU A 118 -10.37 -9.70 12.89
N LYS A 119 -10.94 -9.04 11.87
CA LYS A 119 -12.41 -8.90 11.76
C LYS A 119 -13.09 -10.23 11.46
N HIS A 120 -12.46 -11.08 10.66
CA HIS A 120 -12.99 -12.41 10.34
C HIS A 120 -13.15 -13.27 11.60
N PHE A 121 -12.12 -13.36 12.44
CA PHE A 121 -12.19 -14.12 13.70
C PHE A 121 -13.03 -13.44 14.78
N SER A 122 -13.35 -12.16 14.65
CA SER A 122 -14.36 -11.48 15.49
C SER A 122 -15.82 -11.84 15.11
N GLY A 123 -16.04 -12.61 14.04
CA GLY A 123 -17.36 -12.98 13.55
C GLY A 123 -18.03 -11.93 12.66
N SER A 124 -17.27 -10.95 12.16
CA SER A 124 -17.81 -9.91 11.27
C SER A 124 -18.16 -10.47 9.89
N HIS A 125 -19.15 -9.87 9.23
CA HIS A 125 -19.52 -10.22 7.85
C HIS A 125 -18.35 -10.00 6.87
N PHE A 126 -18.26 -10.81 5.81
CA PHE A 126 -17.21 -10.70 4.78
C PHE A 126 -17.01 -9.27 4.27
N LEU A 127 -18.11 -8.57 3.96
CA LEU A 127 -18.07 -7.20 3.44
C LEU A 127 -17.39 -6.24 4.43
N ILE A 128 -17.64 -6.37 5.74
CA ILE A 128 -16.99 -5.56 6.77
C ILE A 128 -15.50 -5.89 6.85
N CYS A 129 -15.16 -7.19 6.82
CA CYS A 129 -13.76 -7.64 6.82
C CYS A 129 -12.99 -7.09 5.61
N ALA A 130 -13.60 -7.16 4.43
CA ALA A 130 -13.00 -6.70 3.19
C ALA A 130 -12.81 -5.19 3.17
N VAL A 131 -13.85 -4.41 3.50
CA VAL A 131 -13.76 -2.95 3.54
C VAL A 131 -12.71 -2.50 4.57
N TYR A 132 -12.73 -3.07 5.78
CA TYR A 132 -11.75 -2.76 6.80
C TYR A 132 -10.32 -3.06 6.34
N ALA A 133 -10.08 -4.23 5.76
CA ALA A 133 -8.77 -4.62 5.24
C ALA A 133 -8.27 -3.69 4.14
N LEU A 134 -9.11 -3.38 3.15
CA LEU A 134 -8.78 -2.50 2.03
C LEU A 134 -8.42 -1.08 2.48
N PHE A 135 -9.20 -0.52 3.40
CA PHE A 135 -8.88 0.81 3.94
C PHE A 135 -7.62 0.78 4.81
N LYS A 136 -7.37 -0.30 5.58
CA LYS A 136 -6.13 -0.43 6.35
C LYS A 136 -4.89 -0.62 5.48
N SER A 137 -4.98 -1.28 4.34
CA SER A 137 -3.83 -1.51 3.43
C SER A 137 -3.56 -0.33 2.50
N HIS A 138 -4.59 0.18 1.83
CA HIS A 138 -4.46 1.16 0.73
C HIS A 138 -5.17 2.49 0.99
N GLY A 139 -5.70 2.70 2.20
CA GLY A 139 -6.44 3.92 2.54
C GLY A 139 -5.68 5.20 2.26
N SER A 140 -4.34 5.20 2.30
CA SER A 140 -3.53 6.39 2.02
C SER A 140 -3.76 6.97 0.62
N ASP A 141 -4.10 6.16 -0.38
CA ASP A 141 -4.38 6.64 -1.73
C ASP A 141 -5.74 7.37 -1.77
N VAL A 142 -6.73 6.88 -1.01
CA VAL A 142 -8.07 7.48 -0.89
C VAL A 142 -8.04 8.72 -0.02
N TYR A 143 -7.49 8.60 1.20
CA TYR A 143 -7.38 9.71 2.14
C TYR A 143 -6.42 10.79 1.66
N GLY A 144 -5.39 10.42 0.89
CA GLY A 144 -4.50 11.38 0.25
C GLY A 144 -5.24 12.31 -0.70
N LEU A 145 -6.24 11.82 -1.43
CA LEU A 145 -7.11 12.68 -2.26
C LEU A 145 -7.94 13.62 -1.40
N ILE A 146 -8.50 13.13 -0.28
CA ILE A 146 -9.27 13.93 0.66
C ILE A 146 -8.40 15.05 1.26
N ILE A 147 -7.20 14.73 1.73
CA ILE A 147 -6.25 15.72 2.27
C ILE A 147 -5.90 16.77 1.20
N ARG A 148 -5.61 16.34 -0.03
CA ARG A 148 -5.32 17.27 -1.14
C ARG A 148 -6.48 18.22 -1.38
N TYR A 149 -7.70 17.72 -1.37
CA TYR A 149 -8.91 18.53 -1.50
C TYR A 149 -9.05 19.54 -0.34
N CYS A 150 -8.92 19.09 0.92
CA CYS A 150 -9.01 19.95 2.10
C CYS A 150 -7.95 21.07 2.11
N LEU A 151 -6.79 20.81 1.52
CA LEU A 151 -5.68 21.77 1.43
C LEU A 151 -5.74 22.66 0.17
N GLY A 152 -6.80 22.58 -0.62
CA GLY A 152 -6.95 23.37 -1.85
C GLY A 152 -5.94 23.01 -2.95
N ILE A 153 -5.33 21.83 -2.88
CA ILE A 153 -4.41 21.33 -3.89
C ILE A 153 -5.25 20.88 -5.09
N PRO A 154 -4.99 21.36 -6.32
CA PRO A 154 -5.78 20.97 -7.48
C PRO A 154 -5.70 19.44 -7.68
N VAL A 155 -6.81 18.79 -7.40
CA VAL A 155 -7.06 17.38 -7.71
C VAL A 155 -7.87 17.31 -9.00
N LYS A 156 -7.59 16.31 -9.84
CA LYS A 156 -8.49 15.99 -10.95
C LYS A 156 -9.91 15.82 -10.37
N PRO A 157 -10.97 16.26 -11.08
CA PRO A 157 -12.33 16.27 -10.56
C PRO A 157 -12.68 14.90 -9.96
N PHE A 158 -13.33 14.94 -8.79
CA PHE A 158 -13.67 13.81 -7.95
C PHE A 158 -14.61 12.85 -8.71
N ARG A 159 -14.06 12.00 -9.57
CA ARG A 159 -14.73 10.77 -9.99
C ARG A 159 -14.58 9.82 -8.82
N LEU A 160 -15.66 9.11 -8.47
CA LEU A 160 -15.69 8.08 -7.45
C LEU A 160 -14.69 6.98 -7.84
N PHE A 161 -13.41 7.19 -7.56
CA PHE A 161 -12.33 6.37 -8.07
C PHE A 161 -11.94 5.43 -6.95
N ILE A 162 -12.48 4.22 -7.00
CA ILE A 162 -11.92 3.09 -6.25
C ILE A 162 -10.53 2.88 -6.85
N PRO A 163 -9.43 3.03 -6.09
CA PRO A 163 -8.09 2.81 -6.63
C PRO A 163 -8.00 1.43 -7.28
N MET A 164 -7.32 1.29 -8.42
CA MET A 164 -7.19 -0.03 -9.06
C MET A 164 -6.50 -1.05 -8.14
N SER A 165 -5.66 -0.56 -7.21
CA SER A 165 -5.11 -1.35 -6.09
C SER A 165 -6.20 -1.99 -5.24
N PHE A 166 -7.27 -1.26 -4.88
CA PHE A 166 -8.41 -1.82 -4.13
C PHE A 166 -9.11 -2.93 -4.91
N ILE A 167 -9.38 -2.70 -6.20
CA ILE A 167 -10.09 -3.67 -7.05
C ILE A 167 -9.27 -4.96 -7.19
N ASN A 168 -7.96 -4.82 -7.40
CA ASN A 168 -7.04 -5.94 -7.56
C ASN A 168 -6.92 -6.80 -6.29
N GLU A 169 -7.23 -6.26 -5.10
CA GLU A 169 -7.21 -7.02 -3.84
C GLU A 169 -8.46 -7.87 -3.61
N ILE A 170 -9.60 -7.51 -4.21
CA ILE A 170 -10.89 -8.18 -3.95
C ILE A 170 -10.82 -9.70 -4.19
N PRO A 171 -10.26 -10.21 -5.31
CA PRO A 171 -10.15 -11.66 -5.53
C PRO A 171 -9.35 -12.36 -4.43
N PHE A 172 -8.28 -11.74 -3.95
CA PHE A 172 -7.45 -12.29 -2.88
C PHE A 172 -8.20 -12.34 -1.56
N LEU A 173 -8.99 -11.32 -1.22
CA LEU A 173 -9.81 -11.29 -0.01
C LEU A 173 -10.92 -12.34 -0.05
N ILE A 174 -11.51 -12.60 -1.23
CA ILE A 174 -12.50 -13.68 -1.42
C ILE A 174 -11.84 -15.04 -1.14
N VAL A 175 -10.69 -15.33 -1.74
CA VAL A 175 -9.96 -16.60 -1.50
C VAL A 175 -9.55 -16.72 -0.04
N LEU A 176 -9.08 -15.62 0.56
CA LEU A 176 -8.69 -15.58 1.97
C LEU A 176 -9.87 -15.93 2.88
N HIS A 177 -11.07 -15.40 2.62
CA HIS A 177 -12.28 -15.69 3.42
C HIS A 177 -12.54 -17.19 3.58
N PHE A 178 -12.48 -17.94 2.48
CA PHE A 178 -12.79 -19.37 2.50
C PHE A 178 -11.64 -20.23 3.06
N THR A 179 -10.40 -19.78 2.88
CA THR A 179 -9.21 -20.59 3.20
C THR A 179 -8.64 -20.31 4.58
N ILE A 180 -8.82 -19.09 5.12
CA ILE A 180 -8.22 -18.66 6.39
C ILE A 180 -8.51 -19.58 7.59
N PRO A 181 -9.69 -20.22 7.76
CA PRO A 181 -9.93 -21.10 8.90
C PRO A 181 -9.06 -22.36 8.86
N TYR A 182 -8.63 -22.76 7.67
CA TYR A 182 -7.90 -24.01 7.41
C TYR A 182 -6.38 -23.79 7.26
N MET A 183 -5.91 -22.53 7.24
CA MET A 183 -4.50 -22.21 7.06
C MET A 183 -3.70 -22.32 8.37
N ASN A 184 -2.66 -23.15 8.36
CA ASN A 184 -1.58 -23.09 9.34
C ASN A 184 -0.65 -21.87 9.08
N ASN A 185 0.30 -21.63 9.97
CA ASN A 185 1.19 -20.46 9.87
C ASN A 185 2.05 -20.42 8.59
N ILE A 186 2.46 -21.59 8.08
CA ILE A 186 3.23 -21.70 6.84
C ILE A 186 2.35 -21.34 5.65
N HIS A 187 1.13 -21.86 5.58
CA HIS A 187 0.16 -21.54 4.53
C HIS A 187 -0.19 -20.05 4.51
N LYS A 188 -0.39 -19.43 5.69
CA LYS A 188 -0.61 -17.97 5.78
C LYS A 188 0.58 -17.19 5.22
N THR A 189 1.80 -17.59 5.57
CA THR A 189 3.03 -16.92 5.11
C THR A 189 3.17 -17.05 3.59
N LEU A 190 3.02 -18.26 3.04
CA LEU A 190 3.08 -18.49 1.59
C LEU A 190 1.99 -17.74 0.81
N PHE A 191 0.78 -17.66 1.39
CA PHE A 191 -0.32 -16.91 0.80
C PHE A 191 0.01 -15.42 0.67
N ILE A 192 0.53 -14.81 1.74
CA ILE A 192 0.95 -13.39 1.73
C ILE A 192 2.08 -13.18 0.72
N ILE A 193 3.11 -14.05 0.73
CA ILE A 193 4.24 -13.92 -0.21
C ILE A 193 3.76 -13.98 -1.67
N THR A 194 2.86 -14.90 -1.98
CA THR A 194 2.36 -15.08 -3.35
C THR A 194 1.55 -13.86 -3.80
N PHE A 195 0.71 -13.33 -2.90
CA PHE A 195 -0.03 -12.10 -3.12
C PHE A 195 0.91 -10.89 -3.31
N ASP A 196 1.90 -10.74 -2.44
CA ASP A 196 2.86 -9.63 -2.46
C ASP A 196 3.70 -9.65 -3.74
N ILE A 197 4.23 -10.81 -4.13
CA ILE A 197 4.99 -10.98 -5.38
C ILE A 197 4.12 -10.58 -6.58
N THR A 198 2.86 -11.03 -6.62
CA THR A 198 1.94 -10.69 -7.71
C THR A 198 1.71 -9.19 -7.77
N THR A 199 1.56 -8.55 -6.62
CA THR A 199 1.36 -7.10 -6.53
C THR A 199 2.61 -6.33 -6.97
N ILE A 200 3.79 -6.77 -6.54
CA ILE A 200 5.08 -6.18 -6.93
C ILE A 200 5.27 -6.27 -8.45
N ILE A 201 5.06 -7.45 -9.04
CA ILE A 201 5.20 -7.63 -10.49
C ILE A 201 4.22 -6.70 -11.23
N ASN A 202 2.99 -6.58 -10.76
CA ASN A 202 2.02 -5.66 -11.37
C ASN A 202 2.47 -4.20 -11.29
N ILE A 203 3.03 -3.76 -10.17
CA ILE A 203 3.54 -2.39 -10.00
C ILE A 203 4.72 -2.15 -10.94
N VAL A 204 5.70 -3.05 -10.96
CA VAL A 204 6.88 -2.94 -11.83
C VAL A 204 6.46 -2.93 -13.31
N LEU A 205 5.60 -3.85 -13.73
CA LEU A 205 5.09 -3.86 -15.11
C LEU A 205 4.35 -2.56 -15.45
N SER A 206 3.49 -2.07 -14.56
CA SER A 206 2.74 -0.83 -14.79
C SER A 206 3.68 0.37 -14.92
N ASN A 207 4.74 0.44 -14.12
CA ASN A 207 5.72 1.52 -14.15
C ASN A 207 6.58 1.51 -15.42
N HIS A 208 6.96 0.33 -15.92
CA HIS A 208 7.92 0.20 -17.03
C HIS A 208 7.25 -0.01 -18.40
N THR A 209 6.01 -0.52 -18.43
CA THR A 209 5.34 -0.93 -19.68
C THR A 209 3.95 -0.34 -19.88
N GLU A 210 3.45 0.44 -18.90
CA GLU A 210 2.06 0.96 -18.86
C GLU A 210 0.97 -0.13 -18.92
N LYS A 211 1.35 -1.40 -18.74
CA LYS A 211 0.47 -2.56 -18.76
C LYS A 211 0.56 -3.34 -17.45
N SER A 212 -0.56 -3.85 -16.98
CA SER A 212 -0.65 -4.78 -15.85
C SER A 212 -0.54 -6.24 -16.31
N MET A 213 -0.32 -7.19 -15.40
CA MET A 213 -0.39 -8.62 -15.75
C MET A 213 -1.76 -9.01 -16.31
N GLN A 214 -2.84 -8.34 -15.89
CA GLN A 214 -4.18 -8.60 -16.40
C GLN A 214 -4.27 -8.23 -17.88
N ASP A 215 -3.63 -7.13 -18.30
CA ASP A 215 -3.59 -6.72 -19.71
C ASP A 215 -2.83 -7.75 -20.56
N TYR A 216 -1.70 -8.27 -20.05
CA TYR A 216 -0.96 -9.34 -20.73
C TYR A 216 -1.75 -10.65 -20.81
N ALA A 217 -2.45 -11.03 -19.74
CA ALA A 217 -3.30 -12.22 -19.74
C ALA A 217 -4.47 -12.08 -20.72
N LEU A 218 -5.09 -10.90 -20.78
CA LEU A 218 -6.17 -10.59 -21.71
C LEU A 218 -5.66 -10.59 -23.17
N ASP A 219 -4.52 -9.94 -23.44
CA ASP A 219 -3.87 -9.94 -24.76
C ASP A 219 -3.56 -11.37 -25.24
N TYR A 220 -3.11 -12.25 -24.34
CA TYR A 220 -2.88 -13.66 -24.63
C TYR A 220 -4.19 -14.40 -24.94
N LEU A 221 -5.22 -14.26 -24.09
CA LEU A 221 -6.52 -14.90 -24.30
C LEU A 221 -7.17 -14.46 -25.61
N VAL A 222 -7.11 -13.18 -25.95
CA VAL A 222 -7.63 -12.64 -27.22
C VAL A 222 -6.87 -13.22 -28.42
N LYS A 223 -5.54 -13.38 -28.33
CA LYS A 223 -4.74 -14.04 -29.37
C LYS A 223 -5.15 -15.51 -29.56
N VAL A 224 -5.30 -16.25 -28.47
CA VAL A 224 -5.74 -17.66 -28.51
C VAL A 224 -7.13 -17.77 -29.13
N LEU A 225 -8.10 -16.96 -28.70
CA LEU A 225 -9.46 -16.96 -29.25
C LEU A 225 -9.50 -16.60 -30.74
N LYS A 226 -8.65 -15.68 -31.20
CA LYS A 226 -8.51 -15.36 -32.64
C LYS A 226 -7.91 -16.51 -33.45
N HIS A 227 -7.02 -17.30 -32.86
CA HIS A 227 -6.45 -18.47 -33.51
C HIS A 227 -7.50 -19.58 -33.69
N TYR A 228 -8.32 -19.83 -32.66
CA TYR A 228 -9.42 -20.80 -32.73
C TYR A 228 -10.56 -20.38 -33.68
N LYS A 229 -10.79 -19.08 -33.91
CA LYS A 229 -11.79 -18.58 -34.88
C LYS A 229 -11.37 -18.71 -36.34
N LYS A 230 -10.09 -19.01 -36.62
CA LYS A 230 -9.55 -19.15 -37.98
C LYS A 230 -9.41 -20.61 -38.44
N ASN A 231 -9.66 -21.55 -37.53
CA ASN A 231 -9.78 -22.98 -37.81
C ASN A 231 -11.26 -23.38 -37.77
#